data_AF-A0A520K1D0-F1
#
_entry.id   AF-A0A520K1D0-F1
#
_cell.length_a   1.000
_cell.length_b   1.000
_cell.length_c   1.000
_cell.angle_alpha   90.00
_cell.angle_beta   90.00
_cell.angle_gamma   90.00
#
_symmetry.space_group_name_H-M   'P 1'
#
loop_
_entity.id
_entity.type
_entity.pdbx_description
1 polymer ?
#
loop_
_entity_poly.entity_id
_entity_poly.type
_entity_poly.pdbx_seq_one_letter_code
_entity_poly.pdbx_strand_id
1 'polypeptide(L)' 'MDAAIVAINNTILYRHRGGRLVAGAIVVLHPFAKIMGFNPHLHILVTEGGFDKQDNFIHQKYISFSAM' A
#
# COMPACT_ATOMS: atom_id res chain seq x y z
N MET A 1 -1.30 1.63 12.86
CA MET A 1 -0.78 1.99 11.52
C MET A 1 -0.03 0.82 10.90
N ASP A 2 0.65 0.02 11.71
CA ASP A 2 1.50 -1.09 11.28
C ASP A 2 0.79 -2.12 10.39
N ALA A 3 -0.48 -2.45 10.70
CA ALA A 3 -1.27 -3.38 9.89
C ALA A 3 -1.51 -2.88 8.45
N ALA A 4 -1.71 -1.56 8.26
CA ALA A 4 -1.89 -0.98 6.93
C ALA A 4 -0.58 -1.06 6.13
N ILE A 5 0.56 -0.76 6.77
CA ILE A 5 1.89 -0.86 6.15
C ILE A 5 2.20 -2.31 5.76
N VAL A 6 1.87 -3.26 6.63
CA VAL A 6 2.03 -4.70 6.35
C VAL A 6 1.16 -5.14 5.18
N ALA A 7 -0.11 -4.73 5.15
CA ALA A 7 -1.02 -5.05 4.05
C ALA A 7 -0.51 -4.51 2.71
N ILE A 8 -0.07 -3.25 2.67
CA ILE A 8 0.49 -2.62 1.46
C ILE A 8 1.72 -3.38 0.96
N ASN A 9 2.65 -3.71 1.86
CA ASN A 9 3.85 -4.47 1.49
C ASN A 9 3.49 -5.86 0.95
N ASN A 10 2.50 -6.54 1.54
CA ASN A 10 2.03 -7.84 1.03
C ASN A 10 1.44 -7.74 -0.38
N THR A 11 0.63 -6.70 -0.64
CA THR A 11 0.05 -6.45 -1.97
C THR A 11 1.12 -6.23 -3.03
N ILE A 12 2.18 -5.48 -2.71
CA ILE A 12 3.28 -5.19 -3.63
C ILE A 12 4.18 -6.43 -3.84
N LEU A 13 4.35 -7.25 -2.80
CA LEU A 13 5.09 -8.52 -2.86
C LEU A 13 4.40 -9.57 -3.75
N TYR A 14 3.06 -9.56 -3.87
CA TYR A 14 2.31 -10.55 -4.65
C TYR A 14 2.83 -10.75 -6.09
N ARG A 15 3.27 -9.66 -6.73
CA ARG A 15 3.83 -9.68 -8.10
C ARG A 15 5.34 -9.93 -8.15
N HIS A 16 6.07 -9.70 -7.06
CA HIS A 16 7.53 -9.77 -7.03
C HIS A 16 8.03 -10.95 -6.18
N ARG A 17 7.67 -12.17 -6.59
CA ARG A 17 7.99 -13.43 -5.86
C ARG A 17 9.49 -13.68 -5.63
N GLY A 18 10.38 -12.94 -6.28
CA GLY A 18 11.84 -13.09 -6.16
C GLY A 18 12.58 -11.97 -5.41
N GLY A 19 11.90 -10.92 -4.92
CA GLY A 19 12.56 -9.77 -4.31
C GLY A 19 11.66 -9.00 -3.37
N ARG A 20 12.20 -8.58 -2.22
CA ARG A 20 11.47 -7.72 -1.27
C ARG A 20 11.46 -6.29 -1.82
N LEU A 21 10.30 -5.83 -2.23
CA LEU A 21 10.06 -4.42 -2.55
C LEU A 21 9.39 -3.73 -1.35
N VAL A 22 9.78 -2.49 -1.10
CA VAL A 22 9.16 -1.63 -0.08
C VAL A 22 8.46 -0.48 -0.79
N ALA A 23 7.14 -0.40 -0.68
CA ALA A 23 6.37 0.68 -1.26
C ALA A 23 6.32 1.90 -0.34
N GLY A 24 6.25 3.09 -0.95
CA GLY A 24 5.90 4.31 -0.26
C GLY A 24 4.40 4.35 0.00
N ALA A 25 4.00 4.79 1.19
CA ALA A 25 2.60 4.93 1.56
C ALA A 25 2.34 6.19 2.39
N ILE A 26 1.25 6.89 2.07
CA ILE A 26 0.66 7.93 2.93
C ILE A 26 -0.65 7.37 3.44
N VAL A 27 -0.78 7.24 4.76
CA VAL A 27 -1.97 6.68 5.41
C VAL A 27 -2.66 7.78 6.21
N VAL A 28 -3.94 8.01 5.91
CA VAL A 28 -4.78 9.00 6.57
C VAL A 28 -5.95 8.30 7.23
N LEU A 29 -6.12 8.51 8.54
CA LEU A 29 -7.32 8.10 9.25
C LEU A 29 -8.43 9.13 9.00
N HIS A 30 -9.55 8.69 8.45
CA HIS A 30 -10.79 9.46 8.34
C HIS A 30 -11.84 8.88 9.29
N PRO A 31 -12.08 9.50 10.46
CA PRO A 31 -13.02 8.98 11.47
C PRO A 31 -14.49 9.05 11.05
N PHE A 32 -14.84 9.95 10.12
CA PHE A 32 -16.22 10.27 9.78
C PHE A 32 -16.50 10.08 8.30
N ALA A 33 -17.70 9.59 7.99
CA ALA A 33 -18.21 9.52 6.62
C ALA A 33 -18.74 10.88 6.15
N LYS A 34 -19.16 10.96 4.88
CA LYS A 34 -19.72 12.17 4.25
C LYS A 34 -20.85 12.82 5.06
N ILE A 35 -21.68 12.03 5.75
CA ILE A 35 -22.83 12.51 6.54
C ILE A 35 -22.44 12.74 8.03
N MET A 36 -21.16 12.93 8.34
CA MET A 36 -20.63 13.10 9.70
C MET A 36 -20.93 11.95 10.68
N GLY A 37 -21.46 10.82 10.19
CA GLY A 37 -21.60 9.59 10.96
C GLY A 37 -20.24 9.00 11.26
N PHE A 38 -20.05 8.52 12.49
CA PHE A 38 -18.82 7.84 12.90
C PHE A 38 -18.64 6.55 12.08
N ASN A 39 -17.61 6.55 11.24
CA ASN A 39 -17.27 5.46 10.33
C ASN A 39 -15.77 5.52 10.04
N PRO A 40 -14.92 5.02 10.95
CA PRO A 40 -13.49 5.14 10.83
C PRO A 40 -12.97 4.29 9.67
N HIS A 41 -12.30 4.94 8.71
CA HIS A 41 -11.69 4.28 7.57
C HIS A 41 -10.31 4.89 7.27
N LEU A 42 -9.50 4.15 6.51
CA LEU A 42 -8.18 4.61 6.08
C LEU A 42 -8.24 5.00 4.60
N HIS A 43 -7.76 6.19 4.28
CA HIS A 43 -7.34 6.54 2.93
C HIS A 43 -5.84 6.28 2.80
N ILE A 44 -5.47 5.53 1.77
CA ILE A 44 -4.09 5.13 1.54
C ILE A 44 -3.71 5.55 0.13
N LEU A 45 -2.66 6.37 0.01
CA LEU A 45 -1.97 6.61 -1.24
C LEU A 45 -0.70 5.77 -1.23
N VAL A 46 -0.51 4.98 -2.29
CA VAL A 46 0.59 4.02 -2.40
C VAL A 46 1.31 4.22 -3.72
N THR A 47 2.63 4.08 -3.72
CA THR A 47 3.44 4.14 -4.95
C THR A 47 3.16 2.95 -5.85
N GLU A 48 3.11 3.18 -7.15
CA GLU A 48 2.99 2.13 -8.17
C GLU A 48 4.35 1.42 -8.39
N GLY A 49 4.76 0.66 -7.38
CA GLY A 49 6.10 0.09 -7.27
C GLY A 49 6.72 0.33 -5.90
N GLY A 50 8.00 0.05 -5.79
CA GLY A 50 8.73 0.21 -4.54
C GLY A 50 10.24 0.09 -4.71
N PHE A 51 10.98 0.33 -3.64
CA PHE A 51 12.43 0.20 -3.62
C PHE A 51 12.84 -1.25 -3.33
N ASP A 52 13.83 -1.73 -4.09
CA ASP A 52 14.51 -2.99 -3.79
C ASP A 52 15.56 -2.81 -2.66
N LYS A 53 16.34 -3.86 -2.38
CA LYS A 53 17.37 -3.83 -1.34
C LYS A 53 18.61 -3.02 -1.73
N GLN A 54 18.69 -2.61 -3.00
CA GLN A 54 19.79 -1.82 -3.57
C GLN A 54 19.35 -0.37 -3.79
N ASP A 55 18.23 0.06 -3.19
CA ASP A 55 17.64 1.39 -3.30
C ASP A 55 17.25 1.79 -4.74
N ASN A 56 17.04 0.81 -5.63
CA ASN A 56 16.48 1.08 -6.95
C ASN A 56 14.95 1.09 -6.88
N PHE A 57 14.33 2.11 -7.46
CA PHE A 57 12.88 2.14 -7.60
C PHE A 57 12.42 1.24 -8.75
N ILE A 58 11.68 0.19 -8.43
CA ILE A 58 11.10 -0.75 -9.38
C ILE A 58 9.64 -0.39 -9.60
N HIS A 59 9.33 0.16 -10.76
CA HIS A 59 7.97 0.53 -11.16
C HIS A 59 7.11 -0.72 -11.44
N GLN A 60 5.95 -0.85 -10.80
CA GLN A 60 5.00 -1.94 -11.03
C GLN A 60 3.73 -1.41 -11.68
N LYS A 61 3.74 -1.32 -13.02
CA LYS A 61 2.66 -0.75 -13.86
C LYS A 61 1.23 -1.31 -13.61
N TYR A 62 1.10 -2.42 -12.89
CA TYR A 62 -0.19 -3.01 -12.60
C TYR A 62 -0.15 -3.81 -11.31
N ILE A 63 -0.95 -3.37 -10.34
CA ILE A 63 -1.26 -4.11 -9.12
C ILE A 63 -2.60 -4.80 -9.34
N SER A 64 -2.60 -6.14 -9.30
CA SER A 64 -3.81 -6.92 -9.50
C SER A 64 -4.74 -6.79 -8.30
N PHE A 65 -6.06 -6.71 -8.54
CA PHE A 65 -7.05 -6.75 -7.47
C PHE A 65 -6.88 -7.98 -6.56
N SER A 66 -6.50 -9.14 -7.13
CA SER A 66 -6.25 -10.37 -6.36
C SER A 66 -5.02 -10.30 -5.44
N ALA A 67 -4.25 -9.21 -5.49
CA ALA A 67 -3.14 -8.96 -4.57
C ALA A 67 -3.61 -8.30 -3.25
N MET A 68 -4.87 -7.88 -3.16
CA MET A 68 -5.54 -7.36 -1.96
C MET A 68 -6.54 -8.40 -1.44
#